data_AF-A0A8T7HAQ7-F1
#
_entry.id   AF-A0A8T7HAQ7-F1
#
_cell.length_a   1.000
_cell.length_b   1.000
_cell.length_c   1.000
_cell.angle_alpha   90.00
_cell.angle_beta   90.00
_cell.angle_gamma   90.00
#
_symmetry.space_group_name_H-M   'P 1'
#
loop_
_entity.id
_entity.type
_entity.pdbx_description
1 polymer ?
#
loop_
_entity_poly.entity_id
_entity_poly.type
_entity_poly.pdbx_seq_one_letter_code
_entity_poly.pdbx_strand_id
1 'polypeptide(L)'
;MREESSRPGDTTGSTYTDLAAVTPEAYAIASTSRNLARERVGNATPEDRIRQRCSIAVGDFAMADLMRFAGDPVAAGLAALAQKAPIITDIRMVQAGILKRG
;
A
#
# COMPACT_ATOMS: atom_id res chain seq x y z
N MET A 1 -26.67 -18.67 -12.12
CA MET A 1 -25.94 -18.02 -13.23
C MET A 1 -24.85 -17.18 -12.59
N ARG A 2 -23.58 -17.46 -12.92
CA ARG A 2 -22.40 -16.78 -12.36
C ARG A 2 -22.25 -15.44 -13.06
N GLU A 3 -22.21 -14.33 -12.33
CA GLU A 3 -21.53 -13.13 -12.83
C GLU A 3 -20.21 -13.01 -12.09
N GLU A 4 -19.19 -12.84 -12.90
CA GLU A 4 -17.86 -13.33 -12.67
C GLU A 4 -17.14 -12.56 -11.56
N SER A 5 -16.53 -13.32 -10.66
CA SER A 5 -15.30 -12.92 -9.99
C SER A 5 -14.38 -12.30 -11.04
N SER A 6 -14.20 -10.99 -10.99
CA SER A 6 -13.26 -10.28 -11.86
C SER A 6 -11.93 -11.02 -11.80
N ARG A 7 -11.53 -11.56 -12.95
CA ARG A 7 -10.25 -12.25 -13.15
C ARG A 7 -9.13 -11.29 -12.70
N PRO A 8 -8.01 -11.77 -12.12
CA PRO A 8 -6.86 -10.91 -11.83
C PRO A 8 -6.40 -10.32 -13.16
N GLY A 9 -6.81 -9.08 -13.40
CA GLY A 9 -6.51 -8.34 -14.61
C GLY A 9 -5.02 -8.13 -14.72
N ASP A 10 -4.53 -8.40 -15.91
CA ASP A 10 -3.15 -8.36 -16.36
C ASP A 10 -2.40 -7.12 -15.87
N THR A 11 -1.16 -7.34 -15.46
CA THR A 11 -0.33 -6.38 -14.71
C THR A 11 0.37 -5.45 -15.69
N THR A 12 -0.39 -4.62 -16.39
CA THR A 12 0.17 -3.64 -17.33
C THR A 12 -0.51 -2.28 -17.12
N GLY A 13 0.22 -1.36 -16.46
CA GLY A 13 -0.17 0.06 -16.35
C GLY A 13 -0.81 0.51 -15.03
N SER A 14 -0.21 0.22 -13.86
CA SER A 14 -0.52 0.89 -12.57
C SER A 14 -2.01 0.89 -12.15
N THR A 15 -2.75 -0.19 -12.39
CA THR A 15 -4.09 -0.36 -11.81
C THR A 15 -3.93 -0.78 -10.35
N TYR A 16 -3.83 0.20 -9.46
CA TYR A 16 -3.79 -0.04 -8.03
C TYR A 16 -5.14 -0.61 -7.58
N THR A 17 -5.13 -1.82 -7.02
CA THR A 17 -6.27 -2.43 -6.35
C THR A 17 -6.11 -2.25 -4.85
N ASP A 18 -6.97 -1.42 -4.24
CA ASP A 18 -7.09 -1.40 -2.78
C ASP A 18 -7.80 -2.68 -2.35
N LEU A 19 -7.04 -3.64 -1.83
CA LEU A 19 -7.60 -4.91 -1.33
C LEU A 19 -8.61 -4.72 -0.20
N ALA A 20 -8.64 -3.54 0.45
CA ALA A 20 -9.61 -3.19 1.48
C ALA A 20 -10.84 -2.43 0.95
N ALA A 21 -10.79 -1.87 -0.27
CA ALA A 21 -11.93 -1.14 -0.84
C ALA A 21 -12.87 -2.11 -1.57
N VAL A 22 -13.89 -2.58 -0.86
CA VAL A 22 -14.79 -3.65 -1.34
C VAL A 22 -16.06 -3.14 -2.02
N THR A 23 -16.28 -1.83 -2.08
CA THR A 23 -17.40 -1.20 -2.81
C THR A 23 -16.89 -0.27 -3.91
N PRO A 24 -17.69 0.00 -4.95
CA PRO A 24 -17.31 0.96 -6.01
C PRO A 24 -16.99 2.36 -5.46
N GLU A 25 -17.75 2.83 -4.48
CA GLU A 25 -17.57 4.14 -3.85
C GLU A 25 -16.28 4.16 -3.02
N ALA A 26 -16.04 3.10 -2.23
CA ALA A 26 -14.79 2.96 -1.48
C ALA A 26 -13.59 2.94 -2.42
N TYR A 27 -13.70 2.26 -3.56
CA TYR A 27 -12.65 2.24 -4.58
C TYR A 27 -12.41 3.64 -5.17
N ALA A 28 -13.48 4.37 -5.50
CA ALA A 28 -13.39 5.73 -6.04
C ALA A 28 -12.69 6.69 -5.05
N ILE A 29 -13.07 6.63 -3.76
CA ILE A 29 -12.42 7.41 -2.69
C ILE A 29 -10.94 7.04 -2.62
N ALA A 30 -10.64 5.75 -2.53
CA ALA A 30 -9.27 5.28 -2.33
C ALA A 30 -8.38 5.60 -3.54
N SER A 31 -8.91 5.52 -4.76
CA SER A 31 -8.23 5.91 -5.99
C SER A 31 -7.93 7.42 -6.01
N THR A 32 -8.94 8.25 -5.68
CA THR A 32 -8.79 9.71 -5.60
C THR A 32 -7.72 10.11 -4.59
N SER A 33 -7.75 9.57 -3.38
CA SER A 33 -6.75 9.84 -2.35
C SER A 33 -5.33 9.45 -2.77
N ARG A 34 -5.19 8.37 -3.54
CA ARG A 34 -3.88 7.94 -4.05
C ARG A 34 -3.34 8.81 -5.15
N ASN A 35 -4.19 9.26 -6.07
CA ASN A 35 -3.76 10.18 -7.12
C ASN A 35 -3.24 11.48 -6.49
N LEU A 36 -3.96 12.01 -5.50
CA LEU A 36 -3.50 13.16 -4.74
C LEU A 36 -2.15 12.88 -4.04
N ALA A 37 -1.99 11.72 -3.41
CA ALA A 37 -0.71 11.38 -2.77
C ALA A 37 0.45 11.25 -3.77
N ARG A 38 0.21 10.69 -4.95
CA ARG A 38 1.22 10.59 -6.02
C ARG A 38 1.65 11.96 -6.52
N GLU A 39 0.70 12.88 -6.69
CA GLU A 39 0.97 14.26 -7.09
C GLU A 39 1.78 15.02 -6.04
N ARG A 40 1.50 14.81 -4.75
CA ARG A 40 2.15 15.55 -3.66
C ARG A 40 3.50 14.98 -3.24
N VAL A 41 3.64 13.65 -3.23
CA VAL A 41 4.84 12.96 -2.70
C VAL A 41 5.78 12.51 -3.83
N GLY A 42 5.27 12.38 -5.06
CA GLY A 42 5.98 11.70 -6.16
C GLY A 42 5.67 10.20 -6.19
N ASN A 43 6.05 9.53 -7.28
CA ASN A 43 5.73 8.12 -7.52
C ASN A 43 6.80 7.42 -8.38
N ALA A 44 8.07 7.80 -8.24
CA ALA A 44 9.16 7.29 -9.07
C ALA A 44 9.77 6.01 -8.48
N THR A 45 9.80 5.90 -7.16
CA THR A 45 10.47 4.82 -6.44
C THR A 45 9.49 3.95 -5.62
N PRO A 46 9.85 2.70 -5.30
CA PRO A 46 9.09 1.90 -4.34
C PRO A 46 8.94 2.58 -2.96
N GLU A 47 9.96 3.32 -2.52
CA GLU A 47 9.96 4.12 -1.30
C GLU A 47 8.89 5.21 -1.34
N ASP A 48 8.65 5.84 -2.49
CA ASP A 48 7.59 6.84 -2.65
C ASP A 48 6.21 6.23 -2.38
N ARG A 49 5.99 4.96 -2.73
CA ARG A 49 4.74 4.27 -2.41
C ARG A 49 4.56 4.07 -0.91
N ILE A 50 5.65 3.83 -0.18
CA ILE A 50 5.62 3.74 1.29
C ILE A 50 5.33 5.12 1.88
N ARG A 51 6.00 6.16 1.41
CA ARG A 51 5.75 7.56 1.81
C ARG A 51 4.30 7.98 1.60
N GLN A 52 3.75 7.71 0.41
CA GLN A 52 2.35 7.94 0.08
C GLN A 52 1.42 7.23 1.06
N ARG A 53 1.65 5.93 1.33
CA ARG A 53 0.76 5.13 2.16
C ARG A 53 0.71 5.63 3.61
N CYS A 54 1.84 5.95 4.22
CA CYS A 54 1.82 6.48 5.59
C CYS A 54 1.25 7.90 5.63
N SER A 55 1.53 8.74 4.62
CA SER A 55 0.94 10.09 4.54
C SER A 55 -0.59 10.03 4.50
N ILE A 56 -1.16 9.11 3.70
CA ILE A 56 -2.61 8.87 3.66
C ILE A 56 -3.12 8.34 5.01
N ALA A 57 -2.40 7.41 5.64
CA ALA A 57 -2.83 6.80 6.90
C ALA A 57 -2.86 7.79 8.07
N VAL A 58 -1.93 8.74 8.09
CA VAL A 58 -1.84 9.80 9.11
C VAL A 58 -2.71 11.01 8.75
N GLY A 59 -2.95 11.26 7.46
CA GLY A 59 -3.66 12.43 6.96
C GLY A 59 -2.77 13.67 6.80
N ASP A 60 -1.44 13.51 6.75
CA ASP A 60 -0.46 14.59 6.63
C ASP A 60 0.68 14.22 5.68
N PHE A 61 0.95 15.07 4.69
CA PHE A 61 2.03 14.86 3.71
C PHE A 61 3.42 15.17 4.26
N ALA A 62 3.54 15.95 5.35
CA ALA A 62 4.82 16.17 6.01
C ALA A 62 5.45 14.85 6.51
N MET A 63 4.63 13.81 6.70
CA MET A 63 5.09 12.46 7.04
C MET A 63 6.10 11.89 6.03
N ALA A 64 5.99 12.24 4.75
CA ALA A 64 6.91 11.78 3.71
C ALA A 64 8.36 12.21 3.97
N ASP A 65 8.55 13.45 4.44
CA ASP A 65 9.87 14.06 4.67
C ASP A 65 10.56 13.54 5.94
N LEU A 66 9.81 12.89 6.84
CA LEU A 66 10.34 12.29 8.06
C LEU A 66 10.93 10.90 7.82
N MET A 67 10.55 10.23 6.73
CA MET A 67 11.00 8.85 6.49
C MET A 67 12.46 8.78 6.02
N ARG A 68 13.18 7.80 6.53
CA ARG A 68 14.55 7.48 6.12
C ARG A 68 14.62 6.00 5.77
N PHE A 69 15.27 5.70 4.65
CA PHE A 69 15.46 4.34 4.15
C PHE A 69 16.96 4.09 4.06
N ALA A 70 17.42 2.93 4.54
CA ALA A 70 18.82 2.57 4.56
C ALA A 70 19.00 1.08 4.27
N GLY A 71 20.03 0.74 3.48
CA GLY A 71 20.39 -0.66 3.19
C GLY A 71 19.39 -1.42 2.31
N ASP A 72 18.76 -0.74 1.34
CA ASP A 72 17.74 -1.32 0.44
C ASP A 72 16.61 -2.06 1.19
N PRO A 73 15.88 -1.33 2.06
CA PRO A 73 14.90 -1.95 2.95
C PRO A 73 13.70 -2.51 2.21
N VAL A 74 13.37 -1.97 1.02
CA VAL A 74 12.22 -2.44 0.24
C VAL A 74 12.49 -3.82 -0.35
N ALA A 75 13.64 -4.02 -0.99
CA ALA A 75 13.98 -5.34 -1.54
C ALA A 75 14.12 -6.38 -0.44
N ALA A 76 14.79 -6.04 0.67
CA ALA A 76 14.94 -6.92 1.82
C ALA A 76 13.58 -7.32 2.44
N GLY A 77 12.67 -6.34 2.61
CA GLY A 77 11.33 -6.60 3.13
C GLY A 77 10.49 -7.50 2.22
N LEU A 78 10.51 -7.25 0.91
CA LEU A 78 9.82 -8.09 -0.07
C LEU A 78 10.35 -9.52 -0.07
N ALA A 79 11.68 -9.70 -0.02
CA ALA A 79 12.31 -11.01 0.04
C ALA A 79 11.92 -11.79 1.32
N ALA A 80 11.82 -11.12 2.47
CA ALA A 80 11.38 -11.73 3.73
C ALA A 80 9.90 -12.14 3.68
N LEU A 81 9.03 -11.29 3.11
CA LEU A 81 7.61 -11.61 2.93
C LEU A 81 7.41 -12.80 1.98
N ALA A 82 8.17 -12.88 0.89
CA ALA A 82 8.14 -14.01 -0.04
C ALA A 82 8.51 -15.34 0.65
N GLN A 83 9.43 -15.29 1.62
CA GLN A 83 9.84 -16.43 2.44
C GLN A 83 8.89 -16.73 3.60
N LYS A 84 7.78 -15.99 3.74
CA LYS A 84 6.83 -16.09 4.86
C LYS A 84 7.51 -15.92 6.22
N ALA A 85 8.53 -15.05 6.30
CA ALA A 85 9.18 -14.73 7.55
C ALA A 85 8.15 -14.17 8.56
N PRO A 86 8.33 -14.43 9.88
CA PRO A 86 7.43 -13.90 10.89
C PRO A 86 7.50 -12.38 10.94
N ILE A 87 6.34 -11.73 11.07
CA ILE A 87 6.23 -10.28 11.31
C ILE A 87 6.11 -10.07 12.82
N ILE A 88 7.16 -9.55 13.44
CA ILE A 88 7.19 -9.24 14.86
C ILE A 88 6.75 -7.79 15.07
N THR A 89 5.79 -7.57 15.96
CA THR A 89 5.25 -6.25 16.29
C THR A 89 5.38 -6.01 17.79
N ASP A 90 5.78 -4.82 18.18
CA ASP A 90 5.92 -4.39 19.58
C ASP A 90 4.56 -4.12 20.25
N ILE A 91 3.59 -3.59 19.51
CA ILE A 91 2.24 -3.29 20.01
C ILE A 91 1.13 -4.00 19.21
N ARG A 92 0.08 -4.42 19.93
CA ARG A 92 -1.05 -5.18 19.35
C ARG A 92 -1.81 -4.43 18.25
N MET A 93 -1.88 -3.11 18.32
CA MET A 93 -2.55 -2.29 17.31
C MET A 93 -1.91 -2.44 15.93
N VAL A 94 -0.59 -2.56 15.86
CA VAL A 94 0.12 -2.80 14.59
C VAL A 94 -0.23 -4.18 14.04
N GLN A 95 -0.20 -5.22 14.89
CA GLN A 95 -0.58 -6.58 14.48
C GLN A 95 -2.00 -6.64 13.89
N ALA A 96 -2.95 -5.97 14.54
CA ALA A 96 -4.35 -5.91 14.14
C ALA A 96 -4.56 -5.09 12.86
N GLY A 97 -3.75 -4.05 12.64
CA GLY A 97 -3.84 -3.19 11.45
C GLY A 97 -3.26 -3.79 10.16
N ILE A 98 -2.51 -4.88 10.24
CA ILE A 98 -1.96 -5.58 9.05
C ILE A 98 -3.08 -6.33 8.35
N LEU A 99 -3.38 -5.93 7.10
CA LEU A 99 -4.33 -6.63 6.23
C LEU A 99 -3.86 -8.06 5.98
N LYS A 100 -4.74 -9.04 6.21
CA LYS A 100 -4.46 -10.47 6.03
C LYS A 100 -4.86 -11.01 4.65
N ARG A 101 -5.41 -10.15 3.80
CA ARG A 101 -5.81 -10.46 2.41
C ARG A 101 -4.76 -9.88 1.46
N GLY A 102 -4.27 -10.70 0.55
CA GLY A 102 -3.13 -10.42 -0.34
C GLY A 102 -2.20 -11.61 -0.38
#